data_AF-A0A2P7VP29-F1
#
_entry.id   AF-A0A2P7VP29-F1
#
_cell.length_a   1.000
_cell.length_b   1.000
_cell.length_c   1.000
_cell.angle_alpha   90.00
_cell.angle_beta   90.00
_cell.angle_gamma   90.00
#
_symmetry.space_group_name_H-M   'P 1'
#
loop_
_entity.id
_entity.type
_entity.pdbx_description
1 polymer ?
#
loop_
_entity_poly.entity_id
_entity_poly.type
_entity_poly.pdbx_seq_one_letter_code
_entity_poly.pdbx_strand_id
1 'polypeptide(L)'
;MDIDFYKKWACQKMIESSQSNIWEGHWACAVIALTTLLEEKLVPAKVDNLIHENLVKIVEEHANEQLYRANKVYEDFPAQMMRLLIQKNHTCHALGHDVIYSFYLLSMLSRSDIPATAELFDAMGKIVNGFAASGPGYVTVNGENIVIDPDGIPNTGGRLQLTPEAVLDLLQDFQRPLQMEKGDMQLGHILTHGHAIVEMKQAYRQYVYDNLDPAFYARINLLAYANTLEEKRVESDMAVTETELNPLEPSYWEQALVESRHGHYYKYAYSYLRLCRMAGRNPSDFRVFQRIL
;
A
#
# COMPACT_ATOMS: atom_id res chain seq x y z
N MET A 1 -22.80 10.40 -4.59
CA MET A 1 -22.48 9.15 -5.32
C MET A 1 -22.43 8.02 -4.29
N ASP A 2 -22.96 6.85 -4.60
CA ASP A 2 -23.04 5.71 -3.67
C ASP A 2 -21.63 5.14 -3.40
N ILE A 3 -21.30 4.81 -2.14
CA ILE A 3 -20.01 4.17 -1.79
C ILE A 3 -19.84 2.84 -2.54
N ASP A 4 -20.94 2.12 -2.79
CA ASP A 4 -20.92 0.86 -3.52
C ASP A 4 -20.51 1.05 -4.99
N PHE A 5 -20.76 2.22 -5.58
CA PHE A 5 -20.26 2.52 -6.92
C PHE A 5 -18.73 2.49 -6.96
N TYR A 6 -18.06 3.15 -6.00
CA TYR A 6 -16.59 3.20 -5.94
C TYR A 6 -15.97 1.83 -5.68
N LYS A 7 -16.61 1.01 -4.84
CA LYS A 7 -16.15 -0.34 -4.56
C LYS A 7 -16.27 -1.27 -5.79
N LYS A 8 -17.38 -1.19 -6.53
CA LYS A 8 -17.55 -1.90 -7.82
C LYS A 8 -16.54 -1.38 -8.85
N TRP A 9 -16.33 -0.07 -8.91
CA TRP A 9 -15.32 0.54 -9.76
C TRP A 9 -13.93 -0.02 -9.47
N ALA A 10 -13.55 -0.16 -8.19
CA ALA A 10 -12.25 -0.69 -7.79
C ALA A 10 -12.08 -2.16 -8.19
N CYS A 11 -13.12 -2.99 -8.04
CA CYS A 11 -13.11 -4.38 -8.52
C CYS A 11 -12.87 -4.46 -10.03
N GLN A 12 -13.59 -3.65 -10.80
CA GLN A 12 -13.41 -3.60 -12.25
C GLN A 12 -12.04 -3.07 -12.66
N LYS A 13 -11.53 -2.05 -11.95
CA LYS A 13 -10.19 -1.51 -12.22
C LYS A 13 -9.13 -2.58 -11.99
N MET A 14 -9.24 -3.42 -10.96
CA MET A 14 -8.32 -4.57 -10.78
C MET A 14 -8.39 -5.57 -11.94
N ILE A 15 -9.58 -5.82 -12.48
CA ILE A 15 -9.73 -6.69 -13.66
C ILE A 15 -9.01 -6.10 -14.87
N GLU A 16 -9.25 -4.83 -15.18
CA GLU A 16 -8.64 -4.12 -16.31
C GLU A 16 -7.10 -4.06 -16.17
N SER A 17 -6.60 -3.70 -14.98
CA SER A 17 -5.16 -3.67 -14.68
C SER A 17 -4.47 -5.02 -14.93
N SER A 18 -5.17 -6.14 -14.71
CA SER A 18 -4.61 -7.47 -14.97
C SER A 18 -4.40 -7.78 -16.47
N GLN A 19 -5.00 -6.99 -17.36
CA GLN A 19 -4.99 -7.19 -18.82
C GLN A 19 -4.09 -6.19 -19.53
N SER A 20 -4.02 -4.95 -19.05
CA SER A 20 -3.24 -3.87 -19.65
C SER A 20 -1.91 -3.67 -18.92
N ASN A 21 -1.99 -3.18 -17.68
CA ASN A 21 -0.87 -2.74 -16.88
C ASN A 21 -1.17 -2.98 -15.39
N ILE A 22 -0.47 -3.94 -14.78
CA ILE A 22 -0.70 -4.33 -13.38
C ILE A 22 -0.55 -3.16 -12.40
N TRP A 23 0.27 -2.15 -12.75
CA TRP A 23 0.48 -0.95 -11.94
C TRP A 23 -0.74 -0.03 -11.89
N GLU A 24 -1.72 -0.16 -12.79
CA GLU A 24 -2.97 0.60 -12.69
C GLU A 24 -3.83 0.16 -11.50
N GLY A 25 -3.54 -1.00 -10.89
CA GLY A 25 -4.16 -1.42 -9.63
C GLY A 25 -3.84 -0.48 -8.46
N HIS A 26 -2.84 0.42 -8.58
CA HIS A 26 -2.63 1.52 -7.63
C HIS A 26 -3.90 2.35 -7.44
N TRP A 27 -4.64 2.63 -8.51
CA TRP A 27 -5.84 3.47 -8.48
C TRP A 27 -7.01 2.77 -7.79
N ALA A 28 -7.17 1.47 -8.01
CA ALA A 28 -8.14 0.66 -7.27
C ALA A 28 -7.87 0.68 -5.76
N CYS A 29 -6.61 0.49 -5.35
CA CYS A 29 -6.21 0.57 -3.94
C CYS A 29 -6.46 1.97 -3.35
N ALA A 30 -6.21 3.01 -4.14
CA ALA A 30 -6.39 4.39 -3.74
C ALA A 30 -7.88 4.74 -3.51
N VAL A 31 -8.76 4.32 -4.42
CA VAL A 31 -10.22 4.44 -4.24
C VAL A 31 -10.69 3.69 -2.99
N ILE A 32 -10.20 2.47 -2.77
CA ILE A 32 -10.54 1.68 -1.57
C ILE A 32 -10.04 2.38 -0.29
N ALA A 33 -8.85 2.98 -0.32
CA ALA A 33 -8.31 3.72 0.82
C ALA A 33 -9.23 4.90 1.19
N LEU A 34 -9.65 5.71 0.20
CA LEU A 34 -10.53 6.85 0.42
C LEU A 34 -11.92 6.44 0.91
N THR A 35 -12.54 5.42 0.32
CA THR A 35 -13.84 4.93 0.80
C THR A 35 -13.74 4.41 2.22
N THR A 36 -12.68 3.68 2.55
CA THR A 36 -12.48 3.15 3.91
C THR A 36 -12.26 4.26 4.94
N LEU A 37 -11.52 5.33 4.59
CA LEU A 37 -11.34 6.49 5.47
C LEU A 37 -12.67 7.11 5.92
N LEU A 38 -13.62 7.22 4.99
CA LEU A 38 -14.97 7.73 5.24
C LEU A 38 -15.79 6.74 6.08
N GLU A 39 -15.84 5.47 5.68
CA GLU A 39 -16.64 4.43 6.36
C GLU A 39 -16.20 4.23 7.81
N GLU A 40 -14.89 4.22 8.06
CA GLU A 40 -14.32 4.02 9.38
C GLU A 40 -14.16 5.30 10.21
N LYS A 41 -14.55 6.46 9.65
CA LYS A 41 -14.42 7.78 10.28
C LYS A 41 -13.00 7.99 10.83
N LEU A 42 -12.00 7.70 9.99
CA LEU A 42 -10.58 7.83 10.34
C LEU A 42 -10.09 9.29 10.33
N VAL A 43 -10.88 10.17 9.72
CA VAL A 43 -10.61 11.60 9.60
C VAL A 43 -11.75 12.43 10.20
N PRO A 44 -11.53 13.72 10.52
CA PRO A 44 -12.58 14.59 11.02
C PRO A 44 -13.60 14.93 9.91
N ALA A 45 -14.89 15.03 10.26
CA ALA A 45 -15.96 15.30 9.29
C ALA A 45 -15.76 16.56 8.41
N LYS A 46 -14.94 17.52 8.86
CA LYS A 46 -14.60 18.72 8.08
C LYS A 46 -13.86 18.41 6.76
N VAL A 47 -13.24 17.23 6.62
CA VAL A 47 -12.51 16.83 5.40
C VAL A 47 -13.30 15.89 4.48
N ASP A 48 -14.48 15.43 4.88
CA ASP A 48 -15.26 14.42 4.13
C ASP A 48 -15.54 14.87 2.68
N ASN A 49 -15.93 16.14 2.49
CA ASN A 49 -16.19 16.70 1.16
C ASN A 49 -14.95 16.68 0.28
N LEU A 50 -13.78 17.02 0.82
CA LEU A 50 -12.52 16.98 0.07
C LEU A 50 -12.14 15.55 -0.33
N ILE A 51 -12.38 14.57 0.56
CA ILE A 51 -12.18 13.15 0.20
C ILE A 51 -13.12 12.72 -0.92
N HIS A 52 -14.38 13.16 -0.89
CA HIS A 52 -15.32 12.91 -1.98
C HIS A 52 -14.88 13.55 -3.30
N GLU A 53 -14.35 14.77 -3.28
CA GLU A 53 -13.79 15.41 -4.48
C GLU A 53 -12.60 14.61 -5.03
N ASN A 54 -11.70 14.14 -4.17
CA ASN A 54 -10.58 13.28 -4.56
C ASN A 54 -11.08 11.96 -5.18
N LEU A 55 -12.11 11.33 -4.61
CA LEU A 55 -12.74 10.13 -5.16
C LEU A 55 -13.30 10.36 -6.57
N VAL A 56 -14.02 11.46 -6.79
CA VAL A 56 -14.56 11.82 -8.11
C VAL A 56 -13.43 12.02 -9.10
N LYS A 57 -12.41 12.80 -8.75
CA LYS A 57 -11.25 13.08 -9.61
C LYS A 57 -10.57 11.80 -10.08
N ILE A 58 -10.25 10.86 -9.19
CA ILE A 58 -9.59 9.60 -9.56
C ILE A 58 -10.43 8.80 -10.56
N VAL A 59 -11.74 8.70 -10.32
CA VAL A 59 -12.64 7.91 -11.19
C VAL A 59 -12.79 8.57 -12.56
N GLU A 60 -12.76 9.89 -12.65
CA GLU A 60 -12.81 10.63 -13.92
C GLU A 60 -11.49 10.52 -14.70
N GLU A 61 -10.35 10.71 -14.03
CA GLU A 61 -9.01 10.66 -14.66
C GLU A 61 -8.62 9.23 -15.10
N HIS A 62 -9.09 8.23 -14.37
CA HIS A 62 -8.77 6.82 -14.60
C HIS A 62 -10.03 5.99 -14.87
N ALA A 63 -10.97 6.51 -15.66
CA ALA A 63 -12.22 5.84 -15.97
C ALA A 63 -12.04 4.35 -16.35
N ASN A 64 -12.98 3.51 -15.91
CA ASN A 64 -13.01 2.11 -16.35
C ASN A 64 -13.61 2.03 -17.75
N GLU A 65 -13.11 1.07 -18.53
CA GLU A 65 -13.69 0.78 -19.84
C GLU A 65 -15.02 0.04 -19.70
N GLN A 66 -15.16 -0.76 -18.64
CA GLN A 66 -16.37 -1.54 -18.38
C GLN A 66 -16.92 -1.30 -16.97
N LEU A 67 -18.06 -1.92 -16.70
CA LEU A 67 -18.66 -1.96 -15.37
C LEU A 67 -18.43 -3.35 -14.78
N TYR A 68 -18.19 -3.40 -13.46
CA TYR A 68 -18.05 -4.67 -12.75
C TYR A 68 -19.31 -5.52 -12.87
N ARG A 69 -19.15 -6.75 -13.39
CA ARG A 69 -20.26 -7.70 -13.55
C ARG A 69 -20.20 -8.76 -12.47
N ALA A 70 -21.18 -8.74 -11.57
CA ALA A 70 -21.34 -9.65 -10.44
C ALA A 70 -21.84 -11.07 -10.86
N ASN A 71 -21.28 -11.62 -11.93
CA ASN A 71 -21.80 -12.82 -12.56
C ASN A 71 -21.02 -14.02 -12.04
N LYS A 72 -21.53 -14.69 -10.99
CA LYS A 72 -20.95 -15.88 -10.31
C LYS A 72 -19.98 -15.55 -9.18
N VAL A 73 -20.50 -15.67 -7.95
CA VAL A 73 -19.72 -15.62 -6.70
C VAL A 73 -18.68 -16.75 -6.70
N TYR A 74 -17.47 -16.43 -6.25
CA TYR A 74 -16.40 -17.38 -5.99
C TYR A 74 -16.26 -17.56 -4.47
N GLU A 75 -16.88 -18.62 -3.94
CA GLU A 75 -17.10 -18.83 -2.50
C GLU A 75 -15.80 -18.88 -1.68
N ASP A 76 -14.71 -19.38 -2.27
CA ASP A 76 -13.41 -19.56 -1.60
C ASP A 76 -12.40 -18.42 -1.87
N PHE A 77 -12.84 -17.28 -2.39
CA PHE A 77 -11.95 -16.19 -2.82
C PHE A 77 -10.89 -15.81 -1.79
N PRO A 78 -11.22 -15.50 -0.51
CA PRO A 78 -10.22 -15.08 0.46
C PRO A 78 -9.21 -16.19 0.77
N ALA A 79 -9.68 -17.43 0.93
CA ALA A 79 -8.82 -18.56 1.25
C ALA A 79 -7.83 -18.86 0.11
N GLN A 80 -8.28 -18.76 -1.15
CA GLN A 80 -7.44 -19.01 -2.32
C GLN A 80 -6.43 -17.88 -2.53
N MET A 81 -6.83 -16.62 -2.34
CA MET A 81 -5.91 -15.48 -2.38
C MET A 81 -4.82 -15.59 -1.32
N MET A 82 -5.18 -15.97 -0.08
CA MET A 82 -4.17 -16.17 0.97
C MET A 82 -3.21 -17.31 0.64
N ARG A 83 -3.70 -18.44 0.10
CA ARG A 83 -2.84 -19.54 -0.36
C ARG A 83 -1.85 -19.07 -1.43
N LEU A 84 -2.33 -18.29 -2.41
CA LEU A 84 -1.50 -17.76 -3.49
C LEU A 84 -0.37 -16.88 -2.93
N LEU A 85 -0.69 -15.97 -2.00
CA LEU A 85 0.31 -15.10 -1.39
C LEU A 85 1.35 -15.87 -0.55
N ILE A 86 0.91 -16.87 0.23
CA ILE A 86 1.80 -17.65 1.09
C ILE A 86 2.76 -18.52 0.26
N GLN A 87 2.29 -19.12 -0.83
CA GLN A 87 3.17 -19.89 -1.73
C GLN A 87 4.29 -19.04 -2.35
N LYS A 88 4.17 -17.71 -2.31
CA LYS A 88 5.11 -16.74 -2.85
C LYS A 88 5.87 -15.96 -1.78
N ASN A 89 5.68 -16.26 -0.49
CA ASN A 89 6.28 -15.49 0.60
C ASN A 89 7.83 -15.54 0.66
N HIS A 90 8.45 -16.54 0.02
CA HIS A 90 9.89 -16.69 -0.08
C HIS A 90 10.48 -15.92 -1.25
N THR A 91 9.63 -15.50 -2.19
CA THR A 91 10.04 -14.70 -3.34
C THR A 91 9.94 -13.23 -2.94
N CYS A 92 11.09 -12.64 -2.66
CA CYS A 92 11.36 -11.19 -2.59
C CYS A 92 10.83 -10.34 -3.76
N HIS A 93 10.25 -10.98 -4.78
CA HIS A 93 10.07 -10.46 -6.12
C HIS A 93 8.93 -9.45 -6.27
N ALA A 94 8.14 -9.23 -5.23
CA ALA A 94 7.16 -8.16 -5.19
C ALA A 94 7.58 -7.15 -4.13
N LEU A 95 7.62 -5.87 -4.50
CA LEU A 95 7.82 -4.71 -3.62
C LEU A 95 6.65 -4.53 -2.62
N GLY A 96 6.15 -5.62 -2.01
CA GLY A 96 4.94 -5.67 -1.20
C GLY A 96 3.65 -5.37 -1.96
N HIS A 97 3.66 -5.09 -3.27
CA HIS A 97 2.47 -4.70 -4.03
C HIS A 97 1.44 -5.81 -4.15
N ASP A 98 1.88 -7.06 -4.31
CA ASP A 98 1.03 -8.25 -4.28
C ASP A 98 0.23 -8.35 -2.97
N VAL A 99 0.92 -8.17 -1.84
CA VAL A 99 0.36 -8.15 -0.48
C VAL A 99 -0.56 -6.95 -0.29
N ILE A 100 -0.14 -5.76 -0.70
CA ILE A 100 -0.90 -4.51 -0.58
C ILE A 100 -2.21 -4.60 -1.37
N TYR A 101 -2.15 -4.98 -2.66
CA TYR A 101 -3.33 -5.00 -3.53
C TYR A 101 -4.34 -6.03 -3.06
N SER A 102 -3.84 -7.21 -2.69
CA SER A 102 -4.67 -8.26 -2.13
C SER A 102 -5.33 -7.80 -0.83
N PHE A 103 -4.59 -7.15 0.07
CA PHE A 103 -5.15 -6.59 1.30
C PHE A 103 -6.29 -5.60 1.03
N TYR A 104 -6.06 -4.58 0.19
CA TYR A 104 -7.08 -3.57 -0.08
C TYR A 104 -8.36 -4.21 -0.63
N LEU A 105 -8.22 -5.09 -1.62
CA LEU A 105 -9.37 -5.76 -2.22
C LEU A 105 -10.08 -6.68 -1.22
N LEU A 106 -9.35 -7.56 -0.52
CA LEU A 106 -9.93 -8.49 0.46
C LEU A 106 -10.61 -7.76 1.62
N SER A 107 -9.99 -6.68 2.11
CA SER A 107 -10.53 -5.85 3.18
C SER A 107 -11.84 -5.19 2.75
N MET A 108 -11.90 -4.62 1.54
CA MET A 108 -13.13 -4.04 1.00
C MET A 108 -14.22 -5.10 0.76
N LEU A 109 -13.87 -6.25 0.16
CA LEU A 109 -14.83 -7.33 -0.10
C LEU A 109 -15.44 -7.86 1.20
N SER A 110 -14.64 -8.04 2.25
CA SER A 110 -15.10 -8.53 3.55
C SER A 110 -16.11 -7.62 4.26
N ARG A 111 -16.25 -6.36 3.80
CA ARG A 111 -17.09 -5.31 4.39
C ARG A 111 -18.12 -4.76 3.38
N SER A 112 -18.41 -5.50 2.31
CA SER A 112 -19.35 -5.08 1.28
C SER A 112 -20.19 -6.25 0.80
N ASP A 113 -21.37 -5.95 0.26
CA ASP A 113 -22.25 -6.94 -0.40
C ASP A 113 -21.82 -7.21 -1.86
N ILE A 114 -20.63 -6.77 -2.26
CA ILE A 114 -20.12 -6.96 -3.61
C ILE A 114 -19.57 -8.38 -3.72
N PRO A 115 -20.12 -9.22 -4.62
CA PRO A 115 -19.64 -10.57 -4.76
C PRO A 115 -18.26 -10.59 -5.40
N ALA A 116 -17.35 -11.32 -4.77
CA ALA A 116 -16.08 -11.68 -5.38
C ALA A 116 -16.33 -12.68 -6.51
N THR A 117 -15.94 -12.36 -7.75
CA THR A 117 -16.17 -13.24 -8.91
C THR A 117 -14.96 -14.08 -9.25
N ALA A 118 -15.17 -15.16 -10.02
CA ALA A 118 -14.06 -15.95 -10.57
C ALA A 118 -13.15 -15.11 -11.48
N GLU A 119 -13.73 -14.20 -12.27
CA GLU A 119 -12.97 -13.26 -13.11
C GLU A 119 -12.06 -12.35 -12.27
N LEU A 120 -12.57 -11.80 -11.16
CA LEU A 120 -11.78 -11.01 -10.24
C LEU A 120 -10.65 -11.84 -9.61
N PHE A 121 -10.90 -13.12 -9.30
CA PHE A 121 -9.89 -14.01 -8.75
C PHE A 121 -8.77 -14.27 -9.78
N ASP A 122 -9.14 -14.59 -11.02
CA ASP A 122 -8.19 -14.81 -12.10
C ASP A 122 -7.36 -13.55 -12.40
N ALA A 123 -8.00 -12.36 -12.36
CA ALA A 123 -7.33 -11.08 -12.50
C ALA A 123 -6.31 -10.82 -11.38
N MET A 124 -6.71 -11.04 -10.12
CA MET A 124 -5.78 -10.91 -8.99
C MET A 124 -4.66 -11.93 -9.04
N GLY A 125 -4.94 -13.15 -9.48
CA GLY A 125 -3.93 -14.17 -9.74
C GLY A 125 -2.89 -13.71 -10.75
N LYS A 126 -3.31 -13.08 -11.85
CA LYS A 126 -2.40 -12.48 -12.85
C LYS A 126 -1.60 -11.33 -12.28
N ILE A 127 -2.21 -10.43 -11.50
CA ILE A 127 -1.52 -9.30 -10.87
C ILE A 127 -0.43 -9.79 -9.91
N VAL A 128 -0.77 -10.70 -9.00
CA VAL A 128 0.19 -11.26 -8.02
C VAL A 128 1.35 -11.96 -8.73
N ASN A 129 1.05 -12.77 -9.76
CA ASN A 129 2.10 -13.42 -10.55
C ASN A 129 2.91 -12.43 -11.41
N GLY A 130 2.30 -11.34 -11.87
CA GLY A 130 2.97 -10.27 -12.61
C GLY A 130 3.98 -9.52 -11.75
N PHE A 131 3.68 -9.29 -10.48
CA PHE A 131 4.64 -8.68 -9.56
C PHE A 131 5.86 -9.56 -9.33
N ALA A 132 5.69 -10.89 -9.22
CA ALA A 132 6.83 -11.79 -9.11
C ALA A 132 7.79 -11.71 -10.33
N ALA A 133 7.31 -11.28 -11.49
CA ALA A 133 8.14 -11.02 -12.67
C ALA A 133 8.71 -9.60 -12.74
N SER A 134 8.22 -8.66 -11.90
CA SER A 134 8.61 -7.24 -11.91
C SER A 134 9.87 -6.91 -11.09
N GLY A 135 10.43 -7.92 -10.42
CA GLY A 135 11.75 -7.84 -9.80
C GLY A 135 11.74 -7.27 -8.37
N PRO A 136 12.66 -7.74 -7.52
CA PRO A 136 12.62 -7.53 -6.07
C PRO A 136 13.07 -6.15 -5.57
N GLY A 137 13.70 -5.35 -6.42
CA GLY A 137 14.61 -4.33 -5.92
C GLY A 137 14.75 -3.13 -6.81
N TYR A 138 13.68 -2.69 -7.48
CA TYR A 138 13.68 -1.37 -8.11
C TYR A 138 13.85 -0.32 -7.01
N VAL A 139 15.07 0.15 -6.86
CA VAL A 139 15.45 1.18 -5.89
C VAL A 139 16.23 2.26 -6.60
N THR A 140 15.97 3.50 -6.23
CA THR A 140 16.79 4.63 -6.66
C THR A 140 18.07 4.64 -5.85
N VAL A 141 19.23 4.61 -6.50
CA VAL A 141 20.57 4.77 -5.91
C VAL A 141 21.36 5.71 -6.81
N ASN A 142 21.98 6.75 -6.25
CA ASN A 142 22.74 7.77 -6.96
C ASN A 142 21.96 8.46 -8.11
N GLY A 143 20.63 8.52 -7.99
CA GLY A 143 19.73 9.08 -9.01
C GLY A 143 19.35 8.13 -10.15
N GLU A 144 19.82 6.88 -10.11
CA GLU A 144 19.48 5.85 -11.09
C GLU A 144 18.64 4.75 -10.43
N ASN A 145 17.69 4.20 -11.19
CA ASN A 145 16.91 3.07 -10.71
C ASN A 145 17.61 1.77 -11.07
N ILE A 146 18.08 1.07 -10.04
CA ILE A 146 18.76 -0.21 -10.16
C ILE A 146 17.87 -1.34 -9.66
N VAL A 147 18.17 -2.57 -10.07
CA VAL A 147 17.54 -3.78 -9.52
C VAL A 147 18.56 -4.48 -8.62
N ILE A 148 18.22 -4.62 -7.35
CA ILE A 148 19.03 -5.37 -6.39
C ILE A 148 18.50 -6.80 -6.27
N ASP A 149 19.36 -7.78 -6.53
CA ASP A 149 19.09 -9.18 -6.22
C ASP A 149 19.18 -9.38 -4.69
N PRO A 150 18.11 -9.85 -4.03
CA PRO A 150 18.09 -10.11 -2.60
C PRO A 150 18.86 -11.36 -2.22
N ASP A 151 19.21 -12.23 -3.17
CA ASP A 151 20.11 -13.35 -2.91
C ASP A 151 21.49 -12.81 -2.50
N GLY A 152 21.91 -13.13 -1.28
CA GLY A 152 23.18 -12.69 -0.72
C GLY A 152 23.12 -11.42 0.14
N ILE A 153 21.94 -10.79 0.31
CA ILE A 153 21.78 -9.70 1.28
C ILE A 153 21.83 -10.28 2.71
N PRO A 154 22.76 -9.82 3.58
CA PRO A 154 22.84 -10.30 4.95
C PRO A 154 21.52 -10.08 5.69
N ASN A 155 21.02 -11.12 6.35
CA ASN A 155 19.83 -11.01 7.18
C ASN A 155 20.21 -10.29 8.49
N THR A 156 19.98 -8.99 8.57
CA THR A 156 20.35 -8.16 9.71
C THR A 156 19.29 -8.23 10.82
N GLY A 157 19.41 -9.20 11.73
CA GLY A 157 18.77 -9.15 13.06
C GLY A 157 17.58 -10.09 13.31
N GLY A 158 17.18 -10.14 14.59
CA GLY A 158 16.13 -11.01 15.13
C GLY A 158 14.75 -10.62 14.61
N ARG A 159 14.06 -11.60 14.02
CA ARG A 159 12.73 -11.42 13.42
C ARG A 159 11.68 -11.45 14.52
N LEU A 160 11.28 -10.27 14.99
CA LEU A 160 10.13 -10.11 15.88
C LEU A 160 8.84 -10.24 15.08
N GLN A 161 7.75 -10.57 15.77
CA GLN A 161 6.43 -10.55 15.17
C GLN A 161 6.09 -9.12 14.72
N LEU A 162 5.62 -8.96 13.49
CA LEU A 162 5.19 -7.66 12.98
C LEU A 162 3.87 -7.26 13.66
N THR A 163 3.91 -6.20 14.49
CA THR A 163 2.75 -5.58 15.16
C THR A 163 2.50 -4.18 14.60
N PRO A 164 1.32 -3.56 14.86
CA PRO A 164 1.07 -2.17 14.46
C PRO A 164 2.16 -1.19 14.95
N GLU A 165 2.58 -1.32 16.21
CA GLU A 165 3.63 -0.51 16.84
C GLU A 165 4.96 -0.71 16.12
N ALA A 166 5.33 -1.96 15.84
CA ALA A 166 6.59 -2.29 15.18
C ALA A 166 6.67 -1.67 13.77
N VAL A 167 5.55 -1.58 13.03
CA VAL A 167 5.52 -0.91 11.72
C VAL A 167 5.74 0.59 11.87
N LEU A 168 5.07 1.22 12.83
CA LEU A 168 5.19 2.66 13.08
C LEU A 168 6.60 3.03 13.59
N ASP A 169 7.16 2.24 14.50
CA ASP A 169 8.51 2.43 15.03
C ASP A 169 9.56 2.23 13.92
N LEU A 170 9.39 1.19 13.09
CA LEU A 170 10.30 0.97 11.97
C LEU A 170 10.22 2.10 10.95
N LEU A 171 9.03 2.63 10.64
CA LEU A 171 8.89 3.80 9.77
C LEU A 171 9.60 5.03 10.36
N GLN A 172 9.49 5.24 11.67
CA GLN A 172 10.14 6.33 12.37
C GLN A 172 11.67 6.21 12.34
N ASP A 173 12.20 5.02 12.56
CA ASP A 173 13.63 4.80 12.75
C ASP A 173 14.37 4.53 11.43
N PHE A 174 13.68 4.03 10.39
CA PHE A 174 14.31 3.69 9.13
C PHE A 174 14.81 4.96 8.42
N GLN A 175 16.12 5.11 8.34
CA GLN A 175 16.77 6.22 7.66
C GLN A 175 16.91 5.91 6.17
N ARG A 176 16.41 6.80 5.32
CA ARG A 176 16.54 6.70 3.87
C ARG A 176 16.99 8.04 3.30
N PRO A 177 18.02 8.08 2.43
CA PRO A 177 18.45 9.31 1.79
C PRO A 177 17.31 9.99 1.02
N LEU A 178 17.18 11.31 1.16
CA LEU A 178 16.09 12.09 0.56
C LEU A 178 16.01 11.92 -0.96
N GLN A 179 17.16 11.90 -1.64
CA GLN A 179 17.20 11.76 -3.10
C GLN A 179 16.70 10.40 -3.56
N MET A 180 16.97 9.34 -2.80
CA MET A 180 16.42 8.01 -3.07
C MET A 180 14.90 8.02 -2.86
N GLU A 181 14.43 8.56 -1.73
CA GLU A 181 12.99 8.62 -1.40
C GLU A 181 12.19 9.44 -2.42
N LYS A 182 12.74 10.54 -2.94
CA LYS A 182 12.10 11.32 -4.03
C LYS A 182 11.91 10.49 -5.30
N GLY A 183 12.80 9.54 -5.57
CA GLY A 183 12.78 8.70 -6.76
C GLY A 183 11.80 7.53 -6.66
N ASP A 184 11.73 6.85 -5.52
CA ASP A 184 10.98 5.59 -5.40
C ASP A 184 9.97 5.49 -4.23
N MET A 185 9.91 6.49 -3.35
CA MET A 185 8.91 6.62 -2.28
C MET A 185 8.81 5.39 -1.35
N GLN A 186 9.92 4.75 -1.01
CA GLN A 186 9.91 3.46 -0.31
C GLN A 186 9.43 3.56 1.14
N LEU A 187 9.54 4.70 1.82
CA LEU A 187 9.05 4.84 3.19
C LEU A 187 7.53 4.65 3.27
N GLY A 188 6.79 5.27 2.35
CA GLY A 188 5.33 5.06 2.25
C GLY A 188 4.97 3.62 1.84
N HIS A 189 5.83 2.95 1.07
CA HIS A 189 5.64 1.53 0.75
C HIS A 189 5.93 0.60 1.94
N ILE A 190 6.90 0.93 2.81
CA ILE A 190 7.10 0.23 4.09
C ILE A 190 5.82 0.34 4.92
N LEU A 191 5.28 1.54 5.06
CA LEU A 191 4.04 1.79 5.81
C LEU A 191 2.88 0.94 5.29
N THR A 192 2.58 1.03 3.99
CA THR A 192 1.44 0.34 3.37
C THR A 192 1.63 -1.18 3.35
N HIS A 193 2.85 -1.68 3.16
CA HIS A 193 3.15 -3.11 3.20
C HIS A 193 3.00 -3.68 4.61
N GLY A 194 3.55 -2.98 5.61
CA GLY A 194 3.43 -3.39 7.01
C GLY A 194 1.98 -3.37 7.48
N HIS A 195 1.24 -2.32 7.14
CA HIS A 195 -0.20 -2.23 7.39
C HIS A 195 -0.97 -3.42 6.80
N ALA A 196 -0.75 -3.72 5.52
CA ALA A 196 -1.41 -4.83 4.83
C ALA A 196 -1.17 -6.17 5.51
N ILE A 197 0.06 -6.46 5.93
CA ILE A 197 0.41 -7.71 6.63
C ILE A 197 -0.29 -7.77 7.99
N VAL A 198 -0.20 -6.71 8.79
CA VAL A 198 -0.78 -6.67 10.13
C VAL A 198 -2.30 -6.89 10.09
N GLU A 199 -3.01 -6.21 9.20
CA GLU A 199 -4.46 -6.39 9.02
C GLU A 199 -4.80 -7.81 8.52
N MET A 200 -4.06 -8.32 7.53
CA MET A 200 -4.32 -9.67 7.02
C MET A 200 -4.07 -10.76 8.08
N LYS A 201 -3.07 -10.59 8.95
CA LYS A 201 -2.83 -11.50 10.09
C LYS A 201 -4.00 -11.49 11.07
N GLN A 202 -4.61 -10.33 11.31
CA GLN A 202 -5.77 -10.21 12.19
C GLN A 202 -7.03 -10.82 11.57
N ALA A 203 -7.33 -10.49 10.31
CA ALA A 203 -8.55 -10.91 9.63
C ALA A 203 -8.52 -12.38 9.16
N TYR A 204 -7.35 -12.88 8.78
CA TYR A 204 -7.19 -14.20 8.14
C TYR A 204 -6.24 -15.12 8.90
N ARG A 205 -6.19 -15.01 10.24
CA ARG A 205 -5.28 -15.77 11.12
C ARG A 205 -5.22 -17.28 10.84
N GLN A 206 -6.33 -17.88 10.39
CA GLN A 206 -6.42 -19.30 10.03
C GLN A 206 -5.64 -19.68 8.76
N TYR A 207 -5.39 -18.70 7.88
CA TYR A 207 -4.61 -18.85 6.66
C TYR A 207 -3.23 -18.21 6.80
N VAL A 208 -3.14 -17.08 7.51
CA VAL A 208 -1.98 -16.20 7.60
C VAL A 208 -1.39 -16.28 9.01
N TYR A 209 -0.37 -17.12 9.18
CA TYR A 209 0.50 -17.11 10.35
C TYR A 209 1.59 -16.03 10.19
N ASP A 210 2.69 -16.12 10.94
CA ASP A 210 3.89 -15.26 10.78
C ASP A 210 4.67 -15.54 9.46
N ASN A 211 4.00 -16.06 8.44
CA ASN A 211 4.57 -16.44 7.15
C ASN A 211 4.81 -15.24 6.22
N LEU A 212 4.18 -14.09 6.47
CA LEU A 212 4.36 -12.87 5.67
C LEU A 212 5.38 -11.89 6.28
N ASP A 213 5.63 -11.94 7.59
CA ASP A 213 6.65 -11.13 8.25
C ASP A 213 8.04 -11.27 7.59
N PRO A 214 8.50 -12.47 7.18
CA PRO A 214 9.78 -12.62 6.48
C PRO A 214 9.87 -11.81 5.18
N ALA A 215 8.78 -11.68 4.43
CA ALA A 215 8.77 -10.91 3.18
C ALA A 215 8.90 -9.40 3.46
N PHE A 216 8.27 -8.92 4.54
CA PHE A 216 8.44 -7.55 5.01
C PHE A 216 9.89 -7.27 5.41
N TYR A 217 10.48 -8.10 6.26
CA TYR A 217 11.85 -7.91 6.71
C TYR A 217 12.89 -8.09 5.61
N ALA A 218 12.63 -8.97 4.62
CA ALA A 218 13.47 -9.06 3.43
C ALA A 218 13.54 -7.73 2.67
N ARG A 219 12.40 -7.04 2.52
CA ARG A 219 12.36 -5.69 1.94
C ARG A 219 13.17 -4.69 2.77
N ILE A 220 13.01 -4.70 4.10
CA ILE A 220 13.76 -3.79 4.98
C ILE A 220 15.27 -4.00 4.81
N ASN A 221 15.72 -5.25 4.77
CA ASN A 221 17.12 -5.58 4.57
C ASN A 221 17.62 -5.12 3.19
N LEU A 222 16.81 -5.29 2.13
CA LEU A 222 17.14 -4.81 0.79
C LEU A 222 17.29 -3.29 0.75
N LEU A 223 16.35 -2.56 1.35
CA LEU A 223 16.41 -1.10 1.40
C LEU A 223 17.60 -0.61 2.26
N ALA A 224 17.88 -1.29 3.38
CA ALA A 224 19.04 -0.98 4.21
C ALA A 224 20.35 -1.18 3.44
N TYR A 225 20.44 -2.28 2.68
CA TYR A 225 21.58 -2.53 1.79
C TYR A 225 21.68 -1.46 0.69
N ALA A 226 20.57 -1.10 0.03
CA ALA A 226 20.54 -0.05 -0.98
C ALA A 226 21.07 1.29 -0.45
N ASN A 227 20.72 1.67 0.78
CA ASN A 227 21.22 2.88 1.42
C ASN A 227 22.76 2.87 1.61
N THR A 228 23.40 1.69 1.67
CA THR A 228 24.87 1.59 1.75
C THR A 228 25.56 1.89 0.41
N LEU A 229 24.84 1.77 -0.70
CA LEU A 229 25.33 2.02 -2.06
C LEU A 229 25.27 3.50 -2.48
N GLU A 230 24.55 4.33 -1.72
CA GLU A 230 24.44 5.77 -1.98
C GLU A 230 25.78 6.47 -1.67
N GLU A 231 26.43 6.99 -2.71
CA GLU A 231 27.73 7.67 -2.62
C GLU A 231 27.56 9.13 -2.17
N LYS A 232 26.47 9.78 -2.60
CA LYS A 232 26.15 11.18 -2.31
C LYS A 232 25.42 11.35 -0.98
N ARG A 233 26.07 10.94 0.13
CA ARG A 233 25.52 11.13 1.50
C ARG A 233 25.51 12.57 2.01
N VAL A 234 25.83 13.55 1.16
CA VAL A 234 25.85 14.95 1.58
C VAL A 234 24.45 15.51 1.43
N GLU A 235 23.67 15.42 2.48
CA GLU A 235 22.71 16.45 2.88
C GLU A 235 22.36 16.24 4.37
N SER A 236 22.63 17.28 5.17
CA SER A 236 22.38 17.35 6.61
C SER A 236 20.91 17.55 6.96
N ASP A 237 20.03 17.50 5.98
CA ASP A 237 18.63 17.80 6.18
C ASP A 237 17.87 16.49 6.04
N MET A 238 17.26 16.05 7.15
CA MET A 238 16.31 14.95 7.11
C MET A 238 15.33 15.16 5.96
N ALA A 239 14.83 14.07 5.38
CA ALA A 239 13.74 14.09 4.40
C ALA A 239 12.43 14.61 5.02
N VAL A 240 12.41 15.90 5.34
CA VAL A 240 11.28 16.65 5.87
C VAL A 240 10.97 17.66 4.79
N THR A 241 9.85 17.46 4.11
CA THR A 241 9.28 18.51 3.27
C THR A 241 9.02 19.74 4.13
N GLU A 242 9.40 20.93 3.67
CA GLU A 242 9.17 22.20 4.40
C GLU A 242 7.68 22.45 4.71
N THR A 243 6.76 21.75 4.02
CA THR A 243 5.32 21.84 4.25
C THR A 243 4.84 20.67 5.12
N GLU A 244 4.42 20.97 6.34
CA GLU A 244 3.83 19.99 7.26
C GLU A 244 2.40 19.62 6.82
N LEU A 245 2.26 18.61 5.96
CA LEU A 245 0.95 18.13 5.52
C LEU A 245 0.43 17.04 6.48
N ASN A 246 -0.76 17.28 7.03
CA ASN A 246 -1.41 16.42 8.02
C ASN A 246 -2.73 15.87 7.47
N PRO A 247 -2.94 14.54 7.36
CA PRO A 247 -4.15 13.95 6.79
C PRO A 247 -5.43 14.21 7.60
N LEU A 248 -5.35 14.76 8.81
CA LEU A 248 -6.49 15.24 9.59
C LEU A 248 -6.89 16.69 9.26
N GLU A 249 -6.11 17.38 8.42
CA GLU A 249 -6.33 18.78 8.04
C GLU A 249 -6.72 18.93 6.55
N PRO A 250 -7.56 19.93 6.20
CA PRO A 250 -7.98 20.17 4.82
C PRO A 250 -6.83 20.36 3.83
N SER A 251 -5.76 21.05 4.23
CA SER A 251 -4.62 21.37 3.37
C SER A 251 -3.93 20.14 2.77
N TYR A 252 -3.93 19.01 3.48
CA TYR A 252 -3.41 17.76 2.96
C TYR A 252 -4.21 17.27 1.75
N TRP A 253 -5.54 17.32 1.84
CA TRP A 253 -6.44 16.84 0.80
C TRP A 253 -6.53 17.79 -0.39
N GLU A 254 -6.39 19.10 -0.14
CA GLU A 254 -6.24 20.12 -1.18
C GLU A 254 -4.94 19.92 -1.98
N GLN A 255 -3.82 19.64 -1.31
CA GLN A 255 -2.57 19.29 -1.99
C GLN A 255 -2.72 18.00 -2.80
N ALA A 256 -3.34 16.97 -2.20
CA ALA A 256 -3.55 15.71 -2.89
C ALA A 256 -4.39 15.87 -4.18
N LEU A 257 -5.32 16.81 -4.25
CA LEU A 257 -6.12 17.06 -5.46
C LEU A 257 -5.30 17.59 -6.65
N VAL A 258 -4.19 18.27 -6.42
CA VAL A 258 -3.38 18.90 -7.47
C VAL A 258 -2.14 18.09 -7.84
N GLU A 259 -1.77 17.11 -7.02
CA GLU A 259 -0.60 16.27 -7.23
C GLU A 259 -0.84 15.14 -8.24
N SER A 260 0.14 14.90 -9.11
CA SER A 260 0.07 13.81 -10.10
C SER A 260 0.14 12.41 -9.48
N ARG A 261 0.65 12.31 -8.24
CA ARG A 261 0.85 11.04 -7.50
C ARG A 261 -0.19 10.87 -6.38
N HIS A 262 -1.36 11.49 -6.52
CA HIS A 262 -2.38 11.57 -5.48
C HIS A 262 -2.83 10.22 -4.92
N GLY A 263 -2.77 9.15 -5.72
CA GLY A 263 -3.04 7.79 -5.26
C GLY A 263 -2.13 7.32 -4.11
N HIS A 264 -0.92 7.85 -3.97
CA HIS A 264 -0.04 7.55 -2.84
C HIS A 264 -0.48 8.27 -1.56
N TYR A 265 -0.85 9.56 -1.65
CA TYR A 265 -1.36 10.33 -0.51
C TYR A 265 -2.51 9.58 0.18
N TYR A 266 -3.45 9.04 -0.59
CA TYR A 266 -4.63 8.39 -0.03
C TYR A 266 -4.29 7.10 0.72
N LYS A 267 -3.46 6.25 0.12
CA LYS A 267 -3.05 4.96 0.71
C LYS A 267 -2.18 5.16 1.95
N TYR A 268 -1.29 6.15 1.91
CA TYR A 268 -0.41 6.49 3.02
C TYR A 268 -1.23 7.01 4.20
N ALA A 269 -2.11 7.99 3.97
CA ALA A 269 -3.01 8.52 5.00
C ALA A 269 -3.85 7.41 5.66
N TYR A 270 -4.50 6.57 4.85
CA TYR A 270 -5.28 5.44 5.37
C TYR A 270 -4.42 4.49 6.21
N SER A 271 -3.26 4.06 5.70
CA SER A 271 -2.41 3.10 6.39
C SER A 271 -1.86 3.64 7.70
N TYR A 272 -1.42 4.91 7.72
CA TYR A 272 -0.92 5.56 8.92
C TYR A 272 -2.01 5.70 9.99
N LEU A 273 -3.15 6.29 9.62
CA LEU A 273 -4.25 6.54 10.57
C LEU A 273 -4.80 5.22 11.12
N ARG A 274 -4.89 4.19 10.28
CA ARG A 274 -5.36 2.87 10.68
C ARG A 274 -4.36 2.18 11.63
N LEU A 275 -3.06 2.18 11.32
CA LEU A 275 -2.03 1.65 12.21
C LEU A 275 -1.99 2.39 13.55
N CYS A 276 -2.09 3.71 13.57
CA CYS A 276 -2.18 4.49 14.81
C CYS A 276 -3.37 4.07 15.67
N ARG A 277 -4.56 3.90 15.06
CA ARG A 277 -5.76 3.41 15.75
C ARG A 277 -5.53 2.01 16.33
N MET A 278 -4.95 1.09 15.57
CA MET A 278 -4.67 -0.28 16.01
C MET A 278 -3.65 -0.33 17.15
N ALA A 279 -2.65 0.54 17.11
CA ALA A 279 -1.59 0.66 18.11
C ALA A 279 -2.01 1.45 19.37
N GLY A 280 -3.23 2.01 19.40
CA GLY A 280 -3.65 2.95 20.44
C GLY A 280 -2.79 4.22 20.52
N ARG A 281 -2.11 4.59 19.42
CA ARG A 281 -1.27 5.80 19.34
C ARG A 281 -2.10 6.98 18.85
N ASN A 282 -1.78 8.17 19.37
CA ASN A 282 -2.41 9.39 18.88
C ASN A 282 -1.82 9.75 17.51
N PRO A 283 -2.64 9.79 16.44
CA PRO A 283 -2.15 10.15 15.11
C PRO A 283 -1.63 11.60 15.04
N SER A 284 -1.90 12.45 16.05
CA SER A 284 -1.48 13.85 16.06
C SER A 284 0.03 14.09 16.12
N ASP A 285 0.84 13.08 16.45
CA ASP A 285 2.31 13.17 16.34
C ASP A 285 2.74 12.87 14.89
N PHE A 286 2.57 13.86 14.00
CA PHE A 286 2.76 13.69 12.55
C PHE A 286 4.21 13.60 12.08
N ARG A 287 5.19 13.70 12.97
CA ARG A 287 6.61 13.69 12.62
C ARG A 287 7.02 12.45 11.83
N VAL A 288 6.40 11.31 12.12
CA VAL A 288 6.64 10.04 11.41
C VAL A 288 6.04 10.09 10.00
N PHE A 289 4.84 10.66 9.86
CA PHE A 289 4.11 10.72 8.59
C PHE A 289 4.70 11.75 7.63
N GLN A 290 5.27 12.85 8.11
CA GLN A 290 5.88 13.90 7.28
C GLN A 290 7.01 13.40 6.37
N ARG A 291 7.63 12.26 6.70
CA ARG A 291 8.77 11.71 5.97
C ARG A 291 8.41 10.96 4.68
N ILE A 292 7.12 10.71 4.43
CA ILE A 292 6.67 9.82 3.35
C ILE A 292 6.01 10.53 2.16
N LEU A 293 5.96 11.87 2.17
CA LEU A 293 5.33 12.71 1.15
C LEU A 293 6.38 13.44 0.30
#